data_AF-A0A2D6EM91-F1
#
_entry.id   AF-A0A2D6EM91-F1
#
_cell.length_a   1.000
_cell.length_b   1.000
_cell.length_c   1.000
_cell.angle_alpha   90.00
_cell.angle_beta   90.00
_cell.angle_gamma   90.00
#
_symmetry.space_group_name_H-M   'P 1'
#
loop_
_entity.id
_entity.type
_entity.pdbx_description
1 polymer ?
#
loop_
_entity_poly.entity_id
_entity_poly.type
_entity_poly.pdbx_seq_one_letter_code
_entity_poly.pdbx_strand_id
1 'polypeptide(L)' 'MSTPKHLVLYCSDGTYTILINNRKKDYEFSCLHKKLNYETAQRMSQAIESGVDIQNLQQAIAS' A
#
# COMPACT_ATOMS: atom_id res chain seq x y z
N MET A 1 20.63 7.13 1.19
CA MET A 1 19.18 7.43 1.26
C MET A 1 18.45 6.10 1.41
N SER A 2 17.58 5.94 2.41
CA SER A 2 16.79 4.70 2.55
C SER A 2 15.70 4.68 1.49
N THR A 3 15.57 3.57 0.77
CA THR A 3 14.47 3.40 -0.19
C THR A 3 13.13 3.41 0.55
N PRO A 4 12.11 4.15 0.09
CA PRO A 4 10.80 4.16 0.74
C PRO A 4 10.20 2.75 0.79
N LYS A 5 9.51 2.44 1.89
CA LYS A 5 8.86 1.13 2.13
C LYS A 5 7.65 0.91 1.22
N HIS A 6 6.96 1.97 0.81
CA HIS A 6 5.81 1.92 -0.09
C HIS A 6 5.65 3.23 -0.86
N LEU A 7 4.78 3.22 -1.86
CA LEU A 7 4.34 4.37 -2.64
C LEU A 7 2.82 4.41 -2.63
N VAL A 8 2.24 5.60 -2.47
CA VAL A 8 0.80 5.85 -2.61
C VAL A 8 0.57 6.58 -3.93
N LEU A 9 -0.27 6.03 -4.79
CA LEU A 9 -0.62 6.57 -6.11
C LEU A 9 -2.08 7.01 -6.11
N TYR A 10 -2.35 8.17 -6.69
CA TYR A 10 -3.70 8.62 -7.02
C TYR A 10 -3.98 8.32 -8.49
N CYS A 11 -5.07 7.60 -8.75
CA CYS A 11 -5.46 7.11 -10.06
C CYS A 11 -6.48 8.05 -10.72
N SER A 12 -6.53 8.05 -12.05
CA SER A 12 -7.48 8.87 -12.82
C SER A 12 -8.94 8.50 -12.60
N ASP A 13 -9.23 7.33 -12.04
CA ASP A 13 -10.58 6.88 -11.65
C ASP A 13 -11.02 7.42 -10.28
N GLY A 14 -10.26 8.35 -9.69
CA GLY A 14 -10.58 8.98 -8.41
C GLY A 14 -10.19 8.14 -7.19
N THR A 15 -9.45 7.05 -7.39
CA THR A 15 -9.08 6.12 -6.32
C THR A 15 -7.59 6.15 -5.99
N TYR A 16 -7.20 5.48 -4.90
CA TYR A 16 -5.83 5.34 -4.46
C TYR A 16 -5.33 3.90 -4.62
N THR A 17 -4.04 3.74 -4.86
CA THR A 17 -3.35 2.45 -4.91
C THR A 17 -2.07 2.53 -4.09
N ILE A 18 -1.76 1.51 -3.30
CA ILE A 18 -0.51 1.42 -2.53
C ILE A 18 0.37 0.33 -3.11
N LEU A 19 1.61 0.68 -3.45
CA LEU A 19 2.64 -0.24 -3.92
C LEU A 19 3.65 -0.46 -2.79
N ILE A 20 3.88 -1.71 -2.42
CA ILE A 20 4.85 -2.06 -1.36
C ILE A 20 6.20 -2.37 -1.98
N ASN A 21 7.25 -1.79 -1.41
CA ASN A 21 8.62 -2.07 -1.79
C ASN A 21 9.14 -3.27 -1.00
N ASN A 22 9.25 -4.42 -1.66
CA ASN A 22 9.78 -5.65 -1.08
C ASN A 22 11.32 -5.62 -0.89
N ARG A 23 11.98 -4.48 -1.15
CA ARG A 23 13.44 -4.24 -1.10
C ARG A 23 14.29 -5.13 -2.02
N LYS A 24 13.67 -6.07 -2.75
CA LYS A 24 14.25 -6.64 -3.95
C LYS A 24 14.04 -5.57 -5.03
N LYS A 25 15.02 -5.37 -5.90
CA LYS A 25 14.93 -4.35 -6.97
C LYS A 25 13.77 -4.59 -7.95
N ASP A 26 13.07 -5.69 -7.77
CA ASP A 26 11.81 -6.01 -8.43
C ASP A 26 10.71 -5.26 -7.68
N TYR A 27 10.37 -4.07 -8.19
CA TYR A 27 9.02 -3.54 -8.08
C TYR A 27 8.09 -4.49 -8.84
N GLU A 28 7.98 -5.74 -8.40
CA GLU A 28 6.80 -6.54 -8.69
C GLU A 28 5.66 -5.62 -8.31
N PHE A 29 4.84 -5.28 -9.31
CA PHE A 29 3.56 -4.61 -9.13
C PHE A 29 2.71 -5.53 -8.25
N SER A 30 3.03 -5.54 -6.96
CA SER A 30 2.30 -6.14 -5.87
C SER A 30 1.08 -5.24 -5.72
N CYS A 31 0.17 -5.42 -6.66
CA CYS A 31 -1.05 -4.69 -6.87
C CYS A 31 -2.10 -5.10 -5.83
N LEU A 32 -1.63 -5.36 -4.60
CA LEU A 32 -2.39 -6.01 -3.54
C LEU A 32 -3.71 -5.28 -3.29
N HIS A 33 -3.75 -3.96 -3.49
CA HIS A 33 -5.00 -3.20 -3.36
C HIS A 33 -5.11 -2.13 -4.44
N LYS A 34 -6.04 -2.34 -5.36
CA LYS A 34 -6.49 -1.35 -6.34
C LYS A 34 -7.79 -0.76 -5.83
N LYS A 35 -8.01 0.54 -6.07
CA LYS A 35 -9.27 1.25 -5.81
C LYS A 35 -9.60 1.53 -4.34
N LEU A 36 -8.66 2.11 -3.61
CA LEU A 36 -8.87 2.58 -2.24
C LEU A 36 -9.50 3.98 -2.24
N ASN A 37 -10.30 4.30 -1.21
CA ASN A 37 -10.61 5.69 -0.89
C ASN A 37 -9.44 6.34 -0.12
N TYR A 38 -9.51 7.66 0.07
CA TYR A 38 -8.45 8.43 0.74
C TYR A 38 -8.20 7.95 2.18
N GLU A 39 -9.25 7.75 2.98
CA GLU A 39 -9.13 7.37 4.39
C GLU A 39 -8.46 6.00 4.55
N THR A 40 -8.86 5.02 3.74
CA THR A 40 -8.28 3.68 3.74
C THR A 40 -6.82 3.72 3.32
N ALA A 41 -6.48 4.49 2.28
CA ALA A 41 -5.10 4.65 1.84
C ALA A 41 -4.22 5.29 2.93
N GLN A 42 -4.75 6.28 3.66
CA GLN A 42 -4.04 6.93 4.76
C GLN A 42 -3.78 5.96 5.92
N ARG A 43 -4.79 5.19 6.35
CA ARG A 43 -4.64 4.18 7.42
C ARG A 43 -3.62 3.11 7.05
N MET A 44 -3.66 2.61 5.82
CA MET A 44 -2.71 1.61 5.34
C MET A 44 -1.28 2.16 5.28
N SER A 45 -1.08 3.38 4.78
CA SER A 45 0.23 4.03 4.74
C SER A 45 0.84 4.14 6.13
N GLN A 46 0.05 4.55 7.13
CA GLN A 46 0.49 4.64 8.52
C GLN A 46 0.85 3.26 9.10
N ALA A 47 0.02 2.24 8.83
CA ALA A 47 0.25 0.89 9.32
C ALA A 47 1.56 0.29 8.75
N ILE A 48 1.82 0.47 7.45
CA ILE A 48 3.07 0.05 6.80
C ILE A 48 4.29 0.73 7.42
N GLU A 49 4.20 2.04 7.70
CA GLU A 49 5.29 2.76 8.35
C GLU A 49 5.57 2.25 9.76
N SER A 50 4.51 1.94 10.52
CA SER A 50 4.60 1.39 11.87
C SER A 50 5.10 -0.06 11.94
N GLY A 51 5.26 -0.74 10.80
CA GLY A 51 5.76 -2.12 10.73
C GLY A 51 4.71 -3.19 11.05
N VAL A 52 3.42 -2.86 10.95
CA VAL A 52 2.34 -3.85 11.03
C VAL A 52 2.48 -4.83 9.87
N ASP A 53 2.30 -6.12 10.16
CA ASP A 53 2.35 -7.17 9.15
C ASP A 53 1.30 -6.89 8.07
N ILE A 54 1.79 -6.72 6.85
CA ILE A 54 1.00 -6.38 5.68
C ILE A 54 -0.07 -7.46 5.42
N GLN A 55 0.20 -8.73 5.77
CA GLN A 55 -0.76 -9.83 5.61
C GLN A 55 -2.05 -9.61 6.43
N ASN A 56 -1.92 -9.05 7.63
CA ASN A 56 -3.07 -8.76 8.50
C ASN A 56 -3.90 -7.58 7.98
N LEU A 57 -3.27 -6.60 7.32
CA LEU A 57 -3.97 -5.49 6.68
C LEU A 57 -4.82 -5.96 5.49
N GLN A 58 -4.41 -7.00 4.76
CA GLN A 58 -5.17 -7.50 3.61
C GLN A 58 -6.49 -8.16 4.04
N GLN A 59 -6.47 -8.92 5.14
CA GLN A 59 -7.67 -9.59 5.65
C GLN A 59 -8.72 -8.59 6.16
N ALA A 60 -8.28 -7.48 6.75
CA ALA A 60 -9.16 -6.45 7.30
C ALA A 60 -9.85 -5.58 6.22
N ILE A 61 -9.41 -5.63 4.97
CA ILE A 61 -9.94 -4.82 3.86
C ILE A 61 -10.78 -5.67 2.90
N ALA A 62 -10.56 -6.99 2.86
CA ALA A 62 -11.37 -7.93 2.07
C ALA A 62 -12.65 -8.41 2.79
N SER A 63 -12.87 -7.97 4.03
CA SER A 63 -14.09 -8.20 4.83
C SER A 63 -15.00 -6.99 4.81
#